data_AF-A0A9X3A095-F1
#
_entry.id   AF-A0A9X3A095-F1
#
_cell.length_a   1.000
_cell.length_b   1.000
_cell.length_c   1.000
_cell.angle_alpha   90.00
_cell.angle_beta   90.00
_cell.angle_gamma   90.00
#
_symmetry.space_group_name_H-M   'P 1'
#
loop_
_entity.id
_entity.type
_entity.pdbx_description
1 polymer ?
#
loop_
_entity_poly.entity_id
_entity_poly.type
_entity_poly.pdbx_seq_one_letter_code
_entity_poly.pdbx_strand_id
1 'polypeptide(L)'
;MSDKPKIDFGSEAESNDAGFEEEYLQEHTERSRVKFNTRLRADLYEKLRATAFWLNDSTITDLVEEAVRKHIQQLEQDRGESFEILPPHRVDDS
;
A
#
# COMPACT_ATOMS: atom_id res chain seq x y z
N MET A 1 56.67 2.89 -5.39
CA MET A 1 55.58 2.84 -6.39
C MET A 1 54.34 2.41 -5.62
N SER A 2 53.35 3.30 -5.50
CA SER A 2 52.12 3.03 -4.74
C SER A 2 50.97 2.95 -5.72
N ASP A 3 50.48 1.74 -5.95
CA ASP A 3 49.29 1.47 -6.75
C ASP A 3 48.07 1.75 -5.87
N LYS A 4 47.41 2.89 -6.09
CA LYS A 4 46.11 3.19 -5.48
C LYS A 4 45.03 3.01 -6.55
N PRO A 5 43.91 2.32 -6.25
CA PRO A 5 42.83 2.16 -7.21
C PRO A 5 42.18 3.51 -7.49
N LYS A 6 42.09 3.87 -8.77
CA LYS A 6 41.30 5.00 -9.27
C LYS A 6 39.83 4.58 -9.28
N ILE A 7 39.01 5.23 -8.46
CA ILE A 7 37.56 5.13 -8.56
C ILE A 7 37.14 6.13 -9.63
N ASP A 8 36.55 5.61 -10.71
CA ASP A 8 35.96 6.39 -11.79
C ASP A 8 34.53 6.77 -11.38
N PHE A 9 34.32 8.04 -11.08
CA PHE A 9 32.97 8.59 -10.92
C PHE A 9 32.62 9.22 -12.26
N GLY A 10 32.00 8.41 -13.12
CA GLY A 10 31.57 8.81 -14.46
C GLY A 10 30.84 10.15 -14.42
N SER A 11 31.46 11.18 -14.97
CA SER A 11 30.87 12.48 -15.17
C SER A 11 30.08 12.48 -16.48
N GLU A 12 28.79 12.79 -16.36
CA GLU A 12 27.90 13.32 -17.40
C GLU A 12 27.41 12.34 -18.49
N ALA A 13 26.43 11.52 -18.13
CA ALA A 13 25.18 11.40 -18.88
C ALA A 13 24.17 10.59 -18.06
N GLU A 14 22.97 11.14 -17.92
CA GLU A 14 21.78 10.51 -17.33
C GLU A 14 21.83 10.43 -15.80
N SER A 15 21.34 11.50 -15.19
CA SER A 15 20.57 11.48 -13.97
C SER A 15 19.48 10.39 -14.06
N ASN A 16 19.86 9.14 -13.86
CA ASN A 16 18.94 8.07 -13.49
C ASN A 16 18.51 8.36 -12.06
N ASP A 17 17.52 9.25 -12.00
CA ASP A 17 16.57 9.40 -10.91
C ASP A 17 16.25 8.01 -10.34
N ALA A 18 16.25 7.93 -9.02
CA ALA A 18 16.32 6.70 -8.27
C ALA A 18 15.04 5.87 -8.41
N GLY A 19 14.82 5.21 -9.56
CA GLY A 19 13.86 4.12 -9.75
C GLY A 19 12.45 4.35 -9.20
N PHE A 20 12.00 5.60 -9.08
CA PHE A 20 10.61 5.90 -8.81
C PHE A 20 9.85 5.76 -10.14
N GLU A 21 9.66 4.50 -10.55
CA GLU A 21 8.83 4.16 -11.70
C GLU A 21 7.46 4.83 -11.55
N GLU A 22 6.98 5.49 -12.59
CA GLU A 22 5.68 6.18 -12.67
C GLU A 22 4.45 5.26 -12.45
N GLU A 23 4.66 3.99 -12.08
CA GLU A 23 3.64 2.95 -11.91
C GLU A 23 2.77 3.13 -10.64
N TYR A 24 3.09 4.10 -9.77
CA TYR A 24 2.25 4.40 -8.60
C TYR A 24 0.97 5.19 -8.96
N LEU A 25 0.84 5.64 -10.20
CA LEU A 25 -0.31 6.40 -10.70
C LEU A 25 -1.31 5.54 -11.49
N GLN A 26 -1.35 4.22 -11.26
CA GLN A 26 -2.42 3.41 -11.82
C GLN A 26 -3.77 3.90 -11.26
N GLU A 27 -4.68 4.26 -12.17
CA GLU A 27 -6.10 4.48 -11.87
C GLU A 27 -6.59 3.38 -10.93
N HIS A 28 -7.39 3.75 -9.91
CA HIS A 28 -8.01 2.83 -8.97
C HIS A 28 -8.98 1.86 -9.69
N THR A 29 -8.43 0.94 -10.47
CA THR A 29 -9.14 -0.19 -11.03
C THR A 29 -9.34 -1.20 -9.92
N GLU A 30 -10.42 -1.98 -9.98
CA GLU A 30 -10.74 -3.07 -9.03
C GLU A 30 -9.61 -4.11 -8.86
N ARG A 31 -8.54 -4.03 -9.67
CA ARG A 31 -7.39 -4.93 -9.70
C ARG A 31 -6.13 -4.39 -9.03
N SER A 32 -6.07 -3.10 -8.66
CA SER A 32 -4.89 -2.57 -7.96
C SER A 32 -4.98 -2.88 -6.46
N ARG A 33 -4.39 -4.00 -6.04
CA ARG A 33 -4.26 -4.37 -4.63
C ARG A 33 -2.95 -3.83 -4.06
N VAL A 34 -3.04 -2.85 -3.17
CA VAL A 34 -1.89 -2.31 -2.43
C VAL A 34 -1.57 -3.23 -1.24
N LYS A 35 -0.29 -3.52 -1.01
CA LYS A 35 0.14 -4.28 0.18
C LYS A 35 -0.08 -3.44 1.43
N PHE A 36 -1.00 -3.86 2.27
CA PHE A 36 -1.29 -3.23 3.56
C PHE A 36 -0.77 -4.10 4.70
N ASN A 37 0.22 -3.58 5.45
CA ASN A 37 0.76 -4.24 6.63
C ASN A 37 0.30 -3.49 7.88
N THR A 38 -0.34 -4.19 8.82
CA THR A 38 -0.75 -3.64 10.12
C THR A 38 -0.53 -4.64 11.24
N ARG A 39 -0.64 -4.18 12.49
CA ARG A 39 -0.56 -5.04 13.68
C ARG A 39 -1.97 -5.33 14.18
N LEU A 40 -2.27 -6.60 14.38
CA LEU A 40 -3.51 -7.07 15.01
C LEU A 40 -3.22 -7.63 16.40
N ARG A 41 -4.21 -7.57 17.28
CA ARG A 41 -4.14 -8.29 18.57
C ARG A 41 -4.18 -9.80 18.31
N ALA A 42 -3.42 -10.56 19.11
CA ALA A 42 -3.26 -12.00 18.92
C ALA A 42 -4.60 -12.75 19.00
N ASP A 43 -5.47 -12.38 19.94
CA ASP A 43 -6.79 -12.97 20.12
C ASP A 43 -7.72 -12.74 18.91
N LEU A 44 -7.63 -11.57 18.30
CA LEU A 44 -8.38 -11.26 17.08
C LEU A 44 -7.86 -12.05 15.88
N TYR A 45 -6.53 -12.20 15.77
CA TYR A 45 -5.92 -12.99 14.70
C TYR A 45 -6.32 -14.48 14.80
N GLU A 46 -6.35 -15.05 16.01
CA GLU A 46 -6.80 -16.42 16.22
C GLU A 46 -8.26 -16.62 15.82
N LYS A 47 -9.13 -15.66 16.17
CA LYS A 47 -10.54 -15.67 15.72
C LYS A 47 -10.66 -15.59 14.22
N LEU A 48 -9.91 -14.70 13.55
CA LEU A 48 -9.90 -14.60 12.09
C LEU A 48 -9.46 -15.91 11.44
N ARG A 49 -8.42 -16.56 11.98
CA ARG A 49 -7.94 -17.85 11.49
C ARG A 49 -8.97 -18.95 11.66
N ALA A 50 -9.64 -19.01 12.81
CA ALA A 50 -10.73 -19.96 13.04
C ALA A 50 -11.90 -19.72 12.09
N THR A 51 -12.29 -18.47 11.88
CA THR A 51 -13.38 -18.10 10.97
C THR A 51 -13.05 -18.45 9.52
N ALA A 52 -11.84 -18.13 9.05
CA ALA A 52 -11.37 -18.50 7.71
C ALA A 52 -11.32 -20.02 7.50
N PHE A 53 -11.06 -20.80 8.55
CA PHE A 53 -11.11 -22.26 8.47
C PHE A 53 -12.54 -22.79 8.24
N TRP A 54 -13.55 -22.14 8.83
CA TRP A 54 -14.95 -22.57 8.68
C TRP A 54 -15.61 -22.03 7.41
N LEU A 55 -15.19 -20.87 6.95
CA LEU A 55 -15.66 -20.24 5.70
C LEU A 55 -14.73 -20.71 4.57
N ASN A 56 -15.02 -21.89 4.02
CA ASN A 56 -14.17 -22.62 3.06
C ASN A 56 -13.65 -21.81 1.83
N ASP A 57 -14.22 -20.65 1.54
CA ASP A 57 -13.87 -19.81 0.39
C ASP A 57 -13.33 -18.41 0.76
N SER A 58 -13.24 -18.06 2.05
CA SER A 58 -12.81 -16.72 2.47
C SER A 58 -11.42 -16.74 3.09
N THR A 59 -10.48 -15.99 2.50
CA THR A 59 -9.17 -15.80 3.12
C THR A 59 -9.25 -14.81 4.29
N ILE A 60 -8.27 -14.84 5.20
CA ILE A 60 -8.15 -13.83 6.27
C ILE A 60 -8.14 -12.41 5.69
N THR A 61 -7.50 -12.23 4.53
CA THR A 61 -7.46 -10.95 3.82
C THR A 61 -8.86 -10.51 3.41
N ASP A 62 -9.67 -11.39 2.84
CA ASP A 62 -11.04 -11.06 2.41
C ASP A 62 -11.92 -10.69 3.61
N LEU A 63 -11.78 -11.43 4.72
CA LEU A 63 -12.49 -11.13 5.97
C LEU A 63 -12.12 -9.77 6.55
N VAL A 64 -10.82 -9.42 6.50
CA VAL A 64 -10.33 -8.11 6.97
C VAL A 64 -10.81 -7.00 6.04
N GLU A 65 -10.72 -7.19 4.72
CA GLU A 65 -11.19 -6.21 3.73
C GLU A 65 -12.68 -5.93 3.90
N GLU A 66 -13.50 -6.97 4.03
CA GLU A 66 -14.95 -6.84 4.23
C GLU A 66 -15.27 -6.10 5.53
N ALA A 67 -14.59 -6.44 6.63
CA ALA A 67 -14.77 -5.79 7.92
C ALA A 67 -14.41 -4.29 7.87
N VAL A 68 -13.28 -3.95 7.23
CA VAL A 68 -12.84 -2.56 7.06
C VAL A 68 -13.84 -1.80 6.17
N ARG A 69 -14.28 -2.39 5.05
CA ARG A 69 -15.24 -1.77 4.15
C ARG A 69 -16.57 -1.47 4.84
N LYS A 70 -17.12 -2.43 5.58
CA LYS A 70 -18.35 -2.22 6.37
C LYS A 70 -18.18 -1.12 7.41
N HIS A 71 -17.03 -1.06 8.08
CA HIS A 71 -16.76 -0.03 9.06
C HIS A 71 -16.67 1.37 8.44
N ILE A 72 -16.00 1.51 7.29
CA ILE A 72 -15.94 2.78 6.54
C ILE A 72 -17.34 3.22 6.14
N GLN A 73 -18.15 2.33 5.57
CA GLN A 73 -19.53 2.63 5.18
C GLN A 73 -20.38 3.11 6.36
N GLN A 74 -20.23 2.50 7.54
CA GLN A 74 -20.91 2.96 8.74
C GLN A 74 -20.47 4.37 9.14
N LEU A 75 -19.17 4.67 9.08
CA LEU A 75 -18.65 6.00 9.39
C LEU A 75 -19.14 7.06 8.39
N GLU A 76 -19.25 6.73 7.10
CA GLU A 76 -19.82 7.61 6.09
C GLU A 76 -21.31 7.88 6.34
N GLN A 77 -22.07 6.86 6.74
CA GLN A 77 -23.47 7.01 7.13
C GLN A 77 -23.63 7.90 8.36
N ASP A 78 -22.80 7.70 9.40
CA ASP A 78 -22.84 8.48 10.64
C ASP A 78 -22.44 9.96 10.38
N ARG A 79 -21.52 10.18 9.45
CA ARG A 79 -21.08 11.52 9.01
C ARG A 79 -22.09 12.20 8.08
N GLY A 80 -22.87 11.43 7.33
CA GLY A 80 -23.80 11.91 6.30
C GLY A 80 -23.15 12.26 4.96
N GLU A 81 -21.87 11.95 4.78
CA GLU A 81 -21.11 12.18 3.54
C GLU A 81 -20.01 11.13 3.37
N SER A 82 -19.70 10.81 2.11
CA SER A 82 -18.62 9.87 1.75
C SER A 82 -17.23 10.47 1.99
N PHE A 83 -16.24 9.62 2.24
CA PHE A 83 -14.84 10.07 2.31
C PHE A 83 -14.32 10.38 0.91
N GLU A 84 -13.80 11.60 0.73
CA GLU A 84 -13.16 12.01 -0.52
C GLU A 84 -11.78 11.37 -0.63
N ILE A 85 -11.51 10.68 -1.75
CA ILE A 85 -10.18 10.17 -2.07
C ILE A 85 -9.42 11.30 -2.76
N LEU A 86 -8.49 11.91 -2.03
CA LEU A 86 -7.67 12.98 -2.58
C LEU A 86 -6.68 12.42 -3.61
N PRO A 87 -6.48 13.10 -4.76
CA PRO A 87 -5.43 12.73 -5.68
C PRO A 87 -4.06 12.87 -4.99
N PRO A 88 -3.06 12.06 -5.37
CA PRO A 88 -1.72 12.17 -4.81
C PRO A 88 -1.19 13.59 -5.02
N HIS A 89 -0.85 14.27 -3.93
CA HIS A 89 -0.21 15.59 -4.00
C HIS A 89 1.19 15.44 -4.59
N ARG A 90 1.39 15.96 -5.81
CA ARG A 90 2.74 16.23 -6.31
C ARG A 90 3.24 17.49 -5.62
N VAL A 91 4.28 17.35 -4.79
CA VAL A 91 5.05 18.49 -4.30
C VAL A 91 6.11 18.72 -5.37
N ASP A 92 5.85 19.63 -6.31
CA ASP A 92 6.86 20.06 -7.25
C ASP A 92 7.90 20.88 -6.46
N ASP A 93 9.10 20.32 -6.25
CA ASP A 93 10.23 21.03 -5.65
C ASP A 93 10.53 22.27 -6.52
N SER A 94 10.33 23.46 -5.94
CA SER A 94 10.63 24.76 -6.55
C SER A 94 12.06 25.21 -6.30
#